data_AF-A0A0S8A8P6-F1
#
_entry.id   AF-A0A0S8A8P6-F1
#
_cell.length_a   1.000
_cell.length_b   1.000
_cell.length_c   1.000
_cell.angle_alpha   90.00
_cell.angle_beta   90.00
_cell.angle_gamma   90.00
#
_symmetry.space_group_name_H-M   'P 1'
#
loop_
_entity.id
_entity.type
_entity.pdbx_description
1 polymer ?
#
loop_
_entity_poly.entity_id
_entity_poly.type
_entity_poly.pdbx_seq_one_letter_code
_entity_poly.pdbx_strand_id
1 'polypeptide(L)'
;MPTIGDLILMGGFGVNITQITNAVAGGSFSSSAEEALVAQLVEDAASKALMQISAGVQYNYQRWGVFAKYTLLTQGRDFLITSEQHSLSGGIRYAITASSEAVDTAR
;
A
#
# COMPACT_ATOMS: atom_id res chain seq x y z
N MET A 1 1.34 -18.07 -33.77
CA MET A 1 1.78 -18.84 -32.59
C MET A 1 0.93 -18.39 -31.42
N PRO A 2 0.28 -19.27 -30.64
CA PRO A 2 -0.44 -18.82 -29.45
C PRO A 2 0.60 -18.40 -28.40
N THR A 3 0.66 -17.12 -28.09
CA THR A 3 1.51 -16.61 -27.01
C THR A 3 0.89 -17.07 -25.69
N ILE A 4 1.44 -18.13 -25.11
CA ILE A 4 1.15 -18.53 -23.73
C ILE A 4 1.53 -17.34 -22.85
N GLY A 5 0.64 -16.94 -21.94
CA GLY A 5 0.90 -15.81 -21.07
C GLY A 5 2.00 -16.10 -20.05
N ASP A 6 2.69 -15.06 -19.61
CA ASP A 6 3.83 -15.16 -18.71
C ASP A 6 3.38 -14.99 -17.25
N LEU A 7 3.78 -15.92 -16.39
CA LEU A 7 3.61 -15.79 -14.94
C LEU A 7 4.87 -15.17 -14.32
N ILE A 8 4.70 -14.04 -13.63
CA ILE A 8 5.76 -13.27 -12.99
C ILE A 8 5.54 -13.29 -11.48
N LEU A 9 6.59 -13.65 -10.73
CA LEU A 9 6.65 -13.46 -9.29
C LEU A 9 7.06 -12.01 -8.98
N MET A 10 6.29 -11.35 -8.13
CA MET A 10 6.53 -9.97 -7.73
C MET A 10 6.84 -9.92 -6.23
N GLY A 11 7.92 -9.24 -5.86
CA GLY A 11 8.25 -8.93 -4.48
C GLY A 11 8.78 -7.50 -4.40
N GLY A 12 8.50 -6.82 -3.29
CA GLY A 12 8.99 -5.45 -3.10
C GLY A 12 8.77 -4.94 -1.70
N PHE A 13 9.59 -4.00 -1.28
CA PHE A 13 9.45 -3.25 -0.05
C PHE A 13 9.20 -1.77 -0.37
N GLY A 14 8.67 -1.02 0.59
CA GLY A 14 8.44 0.41 0.40
C GLY A 14 8.05 1.10 1.69
N VAL A 15 7.69 2.37 1.57
CA VAL A 15 7.14 3.17 2.66
C VAL A 15 5.70 3.50 2.32
N ASN A 16 4.79 3.24 3.25
CA ASN A 16 3.39 3.56 3.16
C ASN A 16 3.11 4.77 4.06
N ILE A 17 2.49 5.82 3.52
CA ILE A 17 2.03 6.97 4.29
C ILE A 17 0.52 6.80 4.48
N THR A 18 0.10 6.49 5.70
CA THR A 18 -1.32 6.41 6.04
C THR A 18 -1.74 7.69 6.76
N GLN A 19 -2.81 8.31 6.29
CA GLN A 19 -3.39 9.53 6.87
C GLN A 19 -4.86 9.26 7.22
N ILE A 20 -5.22 9.43 8.49
CA ILE A 20 -6.61 9.36 8.94
C ILE A 20 -7.15 10.81 9.01
N THR A 21 -7.92 11.23 8.01
CA THR A 21 -8.40 12.62 7.87
C THR A 21 -9.61 12.97 8.76
N ASN A 22 -10.17 12.01 9.50
CA ASN A 22 -11.35 12.24 10.34
C ASN A 22 -11.30 11.39 11.62
N ALA A 23 -10.22 11.54 12.37
CA ALA A 23 -10.06 10.85 13.63
C ALA A 23 -10.82 11.62 14.73
N VAL A 24 -11.99 11.13 15.11
CA VAL A 24 -12.82 11.75 16.16
C VAL A 24 -12.56 11.05 17.47
N ALA A 25 -12.32 11.82 18.54
CA ALA A 25 -12.22 11.27 19.89
C ALA A 25 -13.59 10.72 20.32
N GLY A 26 -13.71 9.40 20.42
CA GLY A 26 -14.93 8.72 20.89
C GLY A 26 -14.81 8.33 22.36
N GLY A 27 -15.78 8.72 23.20
CA GLY A 27 -15.81 8.37 24.62
C GLY A 27 -16.71 9.29 25.45
N SER A 28 -16.83 8.97 26.74
CA SER A 28 -17.42 9.89 27.73
C SER A 28 -16.27 10.59 28.43
N PHE A 29 -16.18 11.92 28.27
CA PHE A 29 -15.11 12.73 28.85
C PHE A 29 -15.56 13.36 30.16
N SER A 30 -14.68 13.41 31.16
CA SER A 30 -15.00 14.00 32.46
C SER A 30 -14.85 15.53 32.47
N SER A 31 -14.13 16.09 31.49
CA SER A 31 -13.96 17.53 31.31
C SER A 31 -13.62 17.90 29.86
N SER A 32 -13.86 19.15 29.48
CA SER A 32 -13.47 19.72 28.18
C SER A 32 -11.95 19.79 27.97
N ALA A 33 -11.17 19.84 29.05
CA ALA A 33 -9.70 19.79 28.99
C ALA A 33 -9.20 18.38 28.62
N GLU A 34 -9.89 17.34 29.09
CA GLU A 34 -9.58 15.95 28.77
C GLU A 34 -9.92 15.64 27.31
N GLU A 35 -11.07 16.11 26.82
CA GLU A 35 -11.46 16.01 25.40
C GLU A 35 -10.42 16.67 24.48
N ALA A 36 -9.94 17.88 24.81
CA ALA A 36 -8.94 18.59 24.02
C ALA A 36 -7.58 17.86 23.98
N LEU A 37 -7.17 17.25 25.10
CA LEU A 37 -5.93 16.47 25.19
C LEU A 37 -6.03 15.17 24.38
N VAL A 38 -7.17 14.48 24.46
CA VAL A 38 -7.42 13.25 23.68
C VAL A 38 -7.51 13.56 22.18
N ALA A 39 -8.15 14.67 21.79
CA ALA A 39 -8.19 15.11 20.40
C ALA A 39 -6.79 15.40 19.84
N GLN A 40 -5.90 16.05 20.61
CA GLN A 40 -4.51 16.28 20.20
C GLN A 40 -3.73 14.97 20.04
N LEU A 41 -3.87 14.02 20.98
CA LEU A 41 -3.21 12.71 20.88
C LEU A 41 -3.68 11.91 19.66
N VAL A 42 -4.97 12.00 19.32
CA VAL A 42 -5.57 11.35 18.17
C VAL A 42 -5.04 11.95 16.86
N GLU A 43 -4.92 13.28 16.78
CA GLU A 43 -4.35 13.98 15.63
C GLU A 43 -2.86 13.64 15.43
N ASP A 44 -2.06 13.65 16.50
CA ASP A 44 -0.64 13.31 16.46
C ASP A 44 -0.38 11.84 16.07
N ALA A 45 -1.36 10.96 16.34
CA ALA A 45 -1.29 9.56 15.98
C ALA A 45 -1.96 9.25 14.61
N ALA A 46 -2.58 10.22 13.95
CA ALA A 46 -3.38 10.01 12.74
C ALA A 46 -2.56 9.82 11.45
N SER A 47 -1.35 10.39 11.38
CA SER A 47 -0.50 10.35 10.17
C SER A 47 0.88 9.77 10.48
N LYS A 48 1.17 8.57 9.95
CA LYS A 48 2.49 7.97 10.09
C LYS A 48 2.94 7.26 8.81
N ALA A 49 4.26 7.29 8.61
CA ALA A 49 4.95 6.52 7.59
C ALA A 49 5.37 5.17 8.17
N LEU A 50 4.96 4.09 7.53
CA LEU A 50 5.22 2.72 7.94
C LEU A 50 6.00 2.00 6.84
N MET A 51 6.91 1.11 7.20
CA MET A 51 7.50 0.23 6.19
C MET A 51 6.47 -0.79 5.73
N GLN A 52 6.47 -1.08 4.44
CA GLN A 52 5.66 -2.14 3.85
C GLN A 52 6.54 -3.16 3.14
N ILE A 53 6.15 -4.42 3.25
CA ILE A 53 6.70 -5.54 2.49
C ILE A 53 5.57 -6.12 1.68
N SER A 54 5.81 -6.48 0.42
CA SER A 54 4.79 -7.03 -0.45
C SER A 54 5.33 -8.19 -1.28
N ALA A 55 4.46 -9.15 -1.51
CA ALA A 55 4.71 -10.33 -2.34
C ALA A 55 3.45 -10.64 -3.15
N GLY A 56 3.62 -11.10 -4.38
CA GLY A 56 2.50 -11.32 -5.28
C GLY A 56 2.89 -12.04 -6.56
N VAL A 57 1.89 -12.25 -7.39
CA VAL A 57 2.03 -12.87 -8.71
C VAL A 57 1.30 -12.02 -9.73
N GLN A 58 1.82 -11.99 -10.96
CA GLN A 58 1.18 -11.34 -12.09
C GLN A 58 1.22 -12.27 -13.30
N TYR A 59 0.06 -12.53 -13.88
CA TYR A 59 -0.06 -13.24 -15.15
C TYR A 59 -0.30 -12.25 -16.28
N ASN A 60 0.57 -12.22 -17.27
CA ASN A 60 0.49 -11.32 -18.41
C ASN A 60 0.04 -12.05 -19.66
N TYR A 61 -0.92 -11.46 -20.37
CA TYR A 61 -1.33 -11.90 -21.68
C TYR A 61 -1.43 -10.68 -22.60
N GLN A 62 -0.50 -10.60 -23.55
CA GLN A 62 -0.36 -9.44 -24.45
C GLN A 62 -0.19 -8.13 -23.65
N ARG A 63 -1.14 -7.19 -23.79
CA ARG A 63 -1.15 -5.89 -23.08
C ARG A 63 -1.89 -5.94 -21.76
N TRP A 64 -2.51 -7.07 -21.43
CA TRP A 64 -3.28 -7.26 -20.21
C TRP A 64 -2.45 -8.02 -19.18
N GLY A 65 -2.59 -7.65 -17.91
CA GLY A 65 -2.03 -8.40 -16.80
C GLY A 65 -3.04 -8.56 -15.69
N VAL A 66 -3.15 -9.74 -15.10
CA VAL A 66 -3.93 -9.99 -13.87
C VAL A 66 -2.94 -10.16 -12.74
N PHE A 67 -3.14 -9.46 -11.63
CA PHE A 67 -2.24 -9.54 -10.48
C PHE A 67 -2.98 -9.85 -9.19
N ALA A 68 -2.29 -10.53 -8.30
CA ALA A 68 -2.66 -10.70 -6.90
C ALA A 68 -1.43 -10.39 -6.04
N LYS A 69 -1.59 -9.54 -5.03
CA LYS A 69 -0.51 -9.04 -4.19
C LYS A 69 -0.94 -8.96 -2.74
N TYR A 70 -0.15 -9.59 -1.89
CA TYR A 70 -0.20 -9.48 -0.45
C TYR A 70 0.78 -8.41 0.04
N THR A 71 0.35 -7.56 0.97
CA THR A 71 1.16 -6.50 1.56
C THR A 71 1.06 -6.57 3.08
N LEU A 72 2.22 -6.56 3.73
CA LEU A 72 2.42 -6.46 5.16
C LEU A 72 2.89 -5.05 5.49
N LEU A 73 2.16 -4.34 6.34
CA LEU A 73 2.63 -3.08 6.90
C LEU A 73 3.16 -3.36 8.30
N THR A 74 4.44 -3.07 8.51
CA THR A 74 5.11 -3.26 9.80
C THR A 74 4.62 -2.22 10.81
N GLN A 75 4.55 -2.61 12.08
CA GLN A 75 4.09 -1.74 13.15
C GLN A 75 4.93 -0.45 13.24
N GLY A 76 4.24 0.68 13.34
CA GLY A 76 4.84 1.96 13.73
C GLY A 76 4.67 2.15 15.23
N ARG A 77 5.73 2.58 15.91
CA ARG A 77 5.64 2.96 17.32
C ARG A 77 4.65 4.13 17.46
N ASP A 78 3.73 4.03 18.42
CA ASP A 78 2.77 5.07 18.80
C ASP A 78 1.66 5.37 17.76
N PHE A 79 1.26 4.40 16.93
CA PHE A 79 0.07 4.53 16.05
C PHE A 79 -1.20 4.00 16.73
N LEU A 80 -2.37 4.61 16.42
CA LEU A 80 -3.67 4.19 16.95
C LEU A 80 -3.99 2.71 16.66
N ILE A 81 -3.42 2.16 15.58
CA ILE A 81 -3.49 0.74 15.24
C ILE A 81 -2.14 0.11 15.56
N THR A 82 -2.05 -0.55 16.71
CA THR A 82 -0.82 -1.20 17.20
C THR A 82 -0.60 -2.61 16.63
N SER A 83 -1.35 -2.99 15.60
CA SER A 83 -1.30 -4.34 14.99
C SER A 83 -0.61 -4.32 13.63
N GLU A 84 0.00 -5.45 13.26
CA GLU A 84 0.44 -5.69 11.88
C GLU A 84 -0.79 -5.62 10.96
N GLN A 85 -0.72 -4.81 9.92
CA GLN A 85 -1.80 -4.69 8.95
C GLN A 85 -1.48 -5.53 7.72
N HIS A 86 -2.35 -6.49 7.45
CA HIS A 86 -2.29 -7.38 6.31
C HIS A 86 -3.29 -6.90 5.26
N SER A 87 -2.84 -6.68 4.03
CA SER A 87 -3.68 -6.26 2.91
C SER A 87 -3.52 -7.22 1.75
N LEU A 88 -4.62 -7.76 1.26
CA LEU A 88 -4.68 -8.51 0.01
C LEU A 88 -5.30 -7.63 -1.06
N SER A 89 -4.60 -7.48 -2.18
CA SER A 89 -5.02 -6.67 -3.32
C SER A 89 -4.94 -7.51 -4.59
N GLY A 90 -5.88 -7.30 -5.51
CA GLY A 90 -5.83 -7.93 -6.82
C GLY A 90 -6.57 -7.11 -7.85
N GLY A 91 -6.27 -7.33 -9.11
CA GLY A 91 -6.90 -6.60 -10.18
C GLY A 91 -6.29 -6.85 -11.55
N ILE A 92 -6.70 -6.01 -12.49
CA ILE A 92 -6.31 -6.06 -13.89
C ILE A 92 -5.46 -4.82 -14.20
N ARG A 93 -4.41 -5.00 -14.99
CA ARG A 93 -3.51 -3.95 -15.49
C ARG A 93 -3.55 -3.97 -17.01
N TYR A 94 -3.49 -2.78 -17.60
CA TYR A 94 -3.37 -2.60 -19.05
C TYR A 94 -2.13 -1.77 -19.36
N ALA A 95 -1.26 -2.29 -20.21
CA ALA A 95 -0.02 -1.62 -20.62
C ALA A 95 -0.31 -0.58 -21.72
N ILE A 96 -0.25 0.70 -21.38
CA ILE A 96 -0.46 1.82 -22.31
C ILE A 96 0.73 1.99 -23.27
N THR A 97 1.96 1.75 -22.81
CA THR A 97 3.20 1.83 -23.61
C THR A 97 3.79 0.44 -23.87
N ALA A 98 4.35 0.24 -25.07
CA ALA A 98 5.08 -0.97 -25.43
C ALA A 98 6.50 -0.94 -24.84
N SER A 99 6.94 -2.06 -24.26
CA SER A 99 8.26 -2.28 -23.64
C SER A 99 9.46 -2.25 -24.62
N SER A 100 9.29 -1.70 -25.83
CA SER A 100 10.35 -1.69 -26.84
C SER A 100 11.23 -0.45 -26.68
N GLU A 101 12.23 -0.52 -25.80
CA GLU A 101 13.38 0.36 -25.89
C GLU A 101 14.36 -0.28 -26.88
N ALA A 102 14.29 0.11 -28.15
CA ALA A 102 15.29 -0.27 -29.13
C ALA A 102 16.53 0.61 -28.87
N VAL A 103 17.52 0.08 -28.16
CA VAL A 103 18.85 0.68 -28.10
C VAL A 103 19.52 0.43 -29.45
N ASP A 104 19.32 1.35 -30.38
CA ASP A 104 20.07 1.35 -31.63
C ASP A 104 21.50 1.83 -31.33
N THR A 105 22.38 0.88 -31.05
CA THR A 105 23.84 1.12 -31.04
C THR A 105 24.33 1.02 -32.47
N ALA A 106 23.87 1.93 -33.32
CA ALA A 106 24.46 2.15 -34.64
C ALA A 106 25.81 2.85 -34.43
N ARG A 107 26.83 2.08 -34.78
CA ARG A 107 28.27 2.36 -34.76
C ARG A 107 28.68 3.43 -35.77
#